data_AF-A0A3S0L9U7-F1
#
_entry.id   AF-A0A3S0L9U7-F1
#
_cell.length_a   1.000
_cell.length_b   1.000
_cell.length_c   1.000
_cell.angle_alpha   90.00
_cell.angle_beta   90.00
_cell.angle_gamma   90.00
#
_symmetry.space_group_name_H-M   'P 1'
#
loop_
_entity.id
_entity.type
_entity.pdbx_description
1 polymer ?
#
loop_
_entity_poly.entity_id
_entity_poly.type
_entity_poly.pdbx_seq_one_letter_code
_entity_poly.pdbx_strand_id
1 'polypeptide(L)'
;MNHVAKVRQTNYRNNAGGVFVIIVACCCLVIVPLIIIASQFGMYTVDKYRVQNVVDAAGLLAANDMARIVINDPNFGYVALSNYAPIGKGTIADDGEPLPVLGINTLIGTIRQNTILAHDLGNPTMAALAERDRLAAEQTIDTLNNTLSQALSGNQKQQVLDMQGARVDPLQDVTKYLKANLPVNVELESIKLSNGWLREGGRTTIPVTQPLQLSEVKPENTQQGFIKPFIKLPAAGKPFTFAGLGDTSTIVLAKEFQPRDKEHICSIVKIETVLKVHRPETPYAGTILSKMPIAACCQPYSLPDVGAGGVMTLRFTSGPVAGLTSWSDFLSDTNFRDRQLLRYDVTGGDYQRDLSARKRRLQNDYENTTAHEFSENLYYWLRSGHLTPRIDSVRTMLNEQFQSGSNQVYAYEFTREGTISRRIIDKDPFPPGVTSDAQFSTIADTRIQEDRTPIVIFRNNVKRLGTINGGKHAGQPLAGNPINWCELQEYGGGEQLAARLGRGRVGTGLVMTDPNYIASANVPNPVTDLFRNLTGQATQQPRKSFYSGGLALDIEIGGCRPSTAMLDLERQKKMKR
;
A
#
# COMPACT_ATOMS: atom_id res chain seq x y z
N MET A 1 -54.91 -100.05 50.84
CA MET A 1 -55.44 -99.40 49.63
C MET A 1 -55.28 -97.91 49.82
N ASN A 2 -54.18 -97.30 49.35
CA ASN A 2 -53.99 -96.78 47.98
C ASN A 2 -55.16 -95.84 47.60
N HIS A 3 -55.00 -94.58 47.18
CA HIS A 3 -53.83 -93.85 46.71
C HIS A 3 -54.24 -92.37 46.47
N VAL A 4 -53.28 -91.45 46.66
CA VAL A 4 -53.14 -90.11 46.04
C VAL A 4 -54.14 -88.98 46.40
N ALA A 5 -53.70 -88.13 47.35
CA ALA A 5 -54.06 -86.72 47.38
C ALA A 5 -53.24 -85.96 46.32
N LYS A 6 -53.92 -85.32 45.35
CA LYS A 6 -53.30 -84.53 44.28
C LYS A 6 -53.02 -83.12 44.80
N VAL A 7 -51.80 -82.90 45.31
CA VAL A 7 -51.31 -81.55 45.66
C VAL A 7 -51.09 -80.75 44.37
N ARG A 8 -51.88 -79.70 44.18
CA ARG A 8 -51.73 -78.73 43.10
C ARG A 8 -50.64 -77.72 43.53
N GLN A 9 -49.38 -78.02 43.21
CA GLN A 9 -48.31 -77.01 43.29
C GLN A 9 -48.54 -75.98 42.19
N THR A 10 -49.03 -74.80 42.56
CA THR A 10 -48.96 -73.59 41.73
C THR A 10 -47.49 -73.23 41.56
N ASN A 11 -46.94 -73.53 40.38
CA ASN A 11 -45.63 -73.06 39.94
C ASN A 11 -45.63 -71.52 39.88
N TYR A 12 -45.26 -70.86 40.97
CA TYR A 12 -44.72 -69.50 40.92
C TYR A 12 -43.28 -69.58 40.35
N ARG A 13 -43.13 -70.03 39.10
CA ARG A 13 -41.84 -70.07 38.39
C ARG A 13 -41.56 -68.70 37.76
N ASN A 14 -40.62 -67.97 38.36
CA ASN A 14 -39.61 -67.11 37.72
C ASN A 14 -40.01 -66.10 36.61
N ASN A 15 -41.12 -65.36 36.74
CA ASN A 15 -41.35 -64.20 35.85
C ASN A 15 -40.33 -63.05 36.05
N ALA A 16 -39.62 -63.01 37.19
CA ALA A 16 -38.57 -62.02 37.44
C ALA A 16 -37.25 -62.30 36.67
N GLY A 17 -36.97 -63.56 36.33
CA GLY A 17 -35.74 -63.94 35.60
C GLY A 17 -35.77 -63.54 34.12
N GLY A 18 -36.93 -63.65 33.46
CA GLY A 18 -37.11 -63.25 32.06
C GLY A 18 -36.96 -61.74 31.86
N VAL A 19 -37.49 -60.93 32.79
CA VAL A 19 -37.35 -59.46 32.75
C VAL A 19 -35.89 -59.05 32.94
N PHE A 20 -35.15 -59.70 33.85
CA PHE A 20 -33.72 -59.43 34.04
C PHE A 20 -32.89 -59.76 32.79
N VAL A 21 -33.16 -60.88 32.13
CA VAL A 21 -32.47 -61.26 30.88
C VAL A 21 -32.76 -60.26 29.75
N ILE A 22 -33.99 -59.77 29.63
CA ILE A 22 -34.35 -58.75 28.63
C ILE A 22 -33.66 -57.41 28.94
N ILE A 23 -33.60 -56.99 30.20
CA ILE A 23 -32.90 -55.76 30.62
C ILE A 23 -31.41 -55.86 30.32
N VAL A 24 -30.77 -56.97 30.68
CA VAL A 24 -29.34 -57.21 30.39
C VAL A 24 -29.09 -57.27 28.89
N ALA A 25 -29.93 -57.98 28.12
CA ALA A 25 -29.82 -58.02 26.66
C ALA A 25 -30.00 -56.63 26.03
N CYS A 26 -30.97 -55.83 26.49
CA CYS A 26 -31.18 -54.47 26.01
C CYS A 26 -30.00 -53.55 26.39
N CYS A 27 -29.46 -53.68 27.60
CA CYS A 27 -28.28 -52.93 28.03
C CYS A 27 -27.06 -53.27 27.16
N CYS A 28 -26.77 -54.56 26.95
CA CYS A 28 -25.59 -55.01 26.21
C CYS A 28 -25.71 -54.83 24.69
N LEU A 29 -26.90 -54.98 24.11
CA LEU A 29 -27.08 -54.93 22.65
C LEU A 29 -27.53 -53.57 22.11
N VAL A 30 -28.10 -52.71 22.96
CA VAL A 30 -28.60 -51.39 22.52
C VAL A 30 -27.88 -50.26 23.24
N ILE A 31 -27.91 -50.25 24.58
CA ILE A 31 -27.38 -49.11 25.36
C ILE A 31 -25.86 -49.02 25.24
N VAL A 32 -25.13 -50.11 25.47
CA VAL A 32 -23.66 -50.12 25.40
C VAL A 32 -23.15 -49.75 24.00
N PRO A 33 -23.66 -50.32 22.89
CA PRO A 33 -23.27 -49.88 21.54
C PRO A 33 -23.57 -48.42 21.26
N LEU A 34 -24.73 -47.89 21.68
CA LEU A 34 -25.06 -46.47 21.52
C LEU A 34 -24.11 -45.56 22.29
N ILE A 35 -23.75 -45.90 23.53
CA ILE A 35 -22.76 -45.15 24.32
C ILE A 35 -21.39 -45.18 23.64
N ILE A 36 -20.97 -46.33 23.12
CA ILE A 36 -19.71 -46.45 22.37
C ILE A 36 -19.74 -45.55 21.12
N ILE A 37 -20.80 -45.60 20.32
CA ILE A 37 -20.94 -44.76 19.13
C ILE A 37 -20.94 -43.27 19.50
N ALA A 38 -21.69 -42.87 20.53
CA ALA A 38 -21.72 -41.49 21.02
C ALA A 38 -20.33 -41.02 21.51
N SER A 39 -19.60 -41.88 22.22
CA SER A 39 -18.23 -41.60 22.65
C SER A 39 -17.27 -41.46 21.46
N GLN A 40 -17.38 -42.32 20.45
CA GLN A 40 -16.56 -42.25 19.24
C GLN A 40 -16.85 -40.99 18.42
N PHE A 41 -18.12 -40.59 18.34
CA PHE A 41 -18.53 -39.33 17.71
C PHE A 41 -18.04 -38.12 18.51
N GLY A 42 -18.13 -38.16 19.85
CA GLY A 42 -17.60 -37.12 20.72
C GLY A 42 -16.08 -36.92 20.54
N MET A 43 -15.31 -38.01 20.55
CA MET A 43 -13.87 -37.95 20.27
C MET A 43 -13.56 -37.44 18.87
N TYR A 44 -14.32 -37.87 17.85
CA TYR A 44 -14.20 -37.34 16.48
C TYR A 44 -14.44 -35.84 16.40
N THR A 45 -15.46 -35.33 17.08
CA THR A 45 -15.75 -33.90 17.12
C THR A 45 -14.62 -33.14 17.81
N VAL A 46 -14.08 -33.65 18.92
CA VAL A 46 -12.93 -33.04 19.62
C VAL A 46 -11.68 -33.02 18.74
N ASP A 47 -11.34 -34.16 18.11
CA ASP A 47 -10.21 -34.25 17.17
C ASP A 47 -10.40 -33.25 16.02
N LYS A 48 -11.59 -33.21 15.43
CA LYS A 48 -11.92 -32.30 14.33
C LYS A 48 -11.75 -30.83 14.74
N TYR A 49 -12.19 -30.43 15.93
CA TYR A 49 -11.99 -29.07 16.43
C TYR A 49 -10.51 -28.74 16.66
N ARG A 50 -9.75 -29.64 17.26
CA ARG A 50 -8.31 -29.44 17.48
C ARG A 50 -7.56 -29.26 16.17
N VAL A 51 -7.87 -30.12 15.20
CA VAL A 51 -7.27 -30.07 13.88
C VAL A 51 -7.72 -28.85 13.09
N GLN A 52 -9.00 -28.45 13.18
CA GLN A 52 -9.50 -27.21 12.58
C GLN A 52 -8.71 -26.01 13.07
N ASN A 53 -8.45 -25.88 14.38
CA ASN A 53 -7.66 -24.77 14.91
C ASN A 53 -6.23 -24.73 14.34
N VAL A 54 -5.61 -25.90 14.13
CA VAL A 54 -4.27 -26.00 13.51
C VAL A 54 -4.32 -25.58 12.03
N VAL A 55 -5.35 -25.98 11.29
CA VAL A 55 -5.54 -25.58 9.89
C VAL A 55 -5.88 -24.09 9.76
N ASP A 56 -6.65 -23.55 10.70
CA ASP A 56 -6.95 -22.12 10.77
C ASP A 56 -5.68 -21.30 11.01
N ALA A 57 -4.83 -21.72 11.96
CA ALA A 57 -3.54 -21.08 12.22
C ALA A 57 -2.58 -21.18 11.02
N ALA A 58 -2.56 -22.31 10.32
CA ALA A 58 -1.86 -22.47 9.05
C ALA A 58 -2.41 -21.53 7.97
N GLY A 59 -3.73 -21.34 7.88
CA GLY A 59 -4.35 -20.38 6.97
C GLY A 59 -3.92 -18.94 7.25
N LEU A 60 -3.82 -18.56 8.53
CA LEU A 60 -3.34 -17.24 8.94
C LEU A 60 -1.87 -17.02 8.60
N LEU A 61 -1.03 -18.06 8.75
CA LEU A 61 0.36 -18.03 8.30
C LEU A 61 0.44 -17.76 6.79
N ALA A 62 -0.33 -18.51 5.99
CA ALA A 62 -0.39 -18.31 4.54
C ALA A 62 -0.85 -16.89 4.16
N ALA A 63 -1.82 -16.35 4.89
CA ALA A 63 -2.32 -14.99 4.68
C ALA A 63 -1.24 -13.93 5.00
N ASN A 64 -0.46 -14.14 6.06
CA ASN A 64 0.67 -13.28 6.40
C ASN A 64 1.77 -13.32 5.33
N ASP A 65 2.08 -14.50 4.81
CA ASP A 65 3.07 -14.65 3.75
C ASP A 65 2.61 -13.97 2.47
N MET A 66 1.34 -14.15 2.08
CA MET A 66 0.75 -13.42 0.94
C MET A 66 0.83 -11.90 1.11
N ALA A 67 0.60 -11.37 2.32
CA ALA A 67 0.68 -9.94 2.60
C ALA A 67 2.09 -9.35 2.36
N ARG A 68 3.13 -10.18 2.41
CA ARG A 68 4.55 -9.80 2.27
C ARG A 68 5.09 -9.91 0.85
N ILE A 69 4.37 -10.59 -0.05
CA ILE A 69 4.79 -10.76 -1.44
C ILE A 69 4.86 -9.41 -2.14
N VAL A 70 6.03 -9.06 -2.67
CA VAL A 70 6.29 -7.81 -3.39
C VAL A 70 6.47 -8.08 -4.88
N ILE A 71 5.86 -7.25 -5.72
CA ILE A 71 6.13 -7.16 -7.16
C ILE A 71 6.79 -5.82 -7.50
N ASN A 72 7.64 -5.79 -8.52
CA ASN A 72 8.21 -4.54 -9.06
C ASN A 72 7.41 -4.12 -10.29
N ASP A 73 6.55 -3.12 -10.13
CA ASP A 73 5.70 -2.56 -11.19
C ASP A 73 6.40 -1.41 -11.92
N PRO A 74 6.35 -1.36 -13.27
CA PRO A 74 7.04 -0.32 -14.05
C PRO A 74 6.45 1.09 -13.91
N ASN A 75 5.20 1.22 -13.46
CA ASN A 75 4.51 2.50 -13.32
C ASN A 75 4.50 3.02 -11.89
N PHE A 76 4.43 2.11 -10.91
CA PHE A 76 4.25 2.45 -9.49
C PHE A 76 5.41 2.05 -8.58
N GLY A 77 6.40 1.31 -9.09
CA GLY A 77 7.48 0.75 -8.28
C GLY A 77 7.05 -0.49 -7.50
N TYR A 78 7.50 -0.64 -6.27
CA TYR A 78 7.19 -1.83 -5.49
C TYR A 78 5.76 -1.82 -4.96
N VAL A 79 4.99 -2.87 -5.30
CA VAL A 79 3.59 -3.04 -4.90
C VAL A 79 3.40 -4.38 -4.20
N ALA A 80 2.58 -4.41 -3.14
CA ALA A 80 2.20 -5.61 -2.42
C ALA A 80 0.73 -5.54 -1.96
N LEU A 81 0.23 -6.58 -1.28
CA LEU A 81 -1.07 -6.47 -0.61
C LEU A 81 -1.03 -5.46 0.54
N SER A 82 0.04 -5.48 1.35
CA SER A 82 0.25 -4.55 2.48
C SER A 82 1.16 -3.38 2.10
N ASN A 83 1.00 -2.24 2.78
CA ASN A 83 2.03 -1.19 2.77
C ASN A 83 3.27 -1.65 3.54
N TYR A 84 4.45 -1.20 3.14
CA TYR A 84 5.67 -1.31 3.95
C TYR A 84 6.48 -0.03 3.88
N ALA A 85 7.01 0.36 5.04
CA ALA A 85 7.95 1.46 5.14
C ALA A 85 9.21 1.20 4.30
N PRO A 86 9.89 2.25 3.85
CA PRO A 86 11.11 2.17 3.04
C PRO A 86 12.30 1.72 3.90
N ILE A 87 12.29 0.49 4.42
CA ILE A 87 13.32 -0.09 5.30
C ILE A 87 13.89 -1.41 4.74
N GLY A 88 13.42 -1.82 3.56
CA GLY A 88 13.71 -3.12 2.97
C GLY A 88 15.05 -3.17 2.26
N LYS A 89 15.76 -4.29 2.37
CA LYS A 89 17.01 -4.53 1.64
C LYS A 89 16.81 -5.03 0.21
N GLY A 90 15.67 -5.68 -0.03
CA GLY A 90 15.28 -6.17 -1.36
C GLY A 90 14.56 -5.11 -2.20
N THR A 91 14.33 -3.93 -1.61
CA THR A 91 13.57 -2.84 -2.21
C THR A 91 14.39 -1.55 -2.10
N ILE A 92 15.35 -1.39 -3.00
CA ILE A 92 16.29 -0.24 -3.02
C ILE A 92 16.27 0.45 -4.39
N ALA A 93 16.56 1.74 -4.41
CA ALA A 93 16.81 2.49 -5.62
C ALA A 93 18.26 2.32 -6.09
N ASP A 94 18.60 2.91 -7.24
CA ASP A 94 19.93 2.80 -7.83
C ASP A 94 21.01 3.53 -7.01
N ASP A 95 20.62 4.53 -6.23
CA ASP A 95 21.52 5.20 -5.29
C ASP A 95 21.67 4.47 -3.93
N GLY A 96 21.01 3.32 -3.78
CA GLY A 96 21.04 2.49 -2.58
C GLY A 96 20.07 2.93 -1.49
N GLU A 97 19.25 3.97 -1.70
CA GLU A 97 18.22 4.34 -0.73
C GLU A 97 17.07 3.32 -0.73
N PRO A 98 16.56 2.91 0.44
CA PRO A 98 15.45 1.98 0.51
C PRO A 98 14.15 2.62 0.03
N LEU A 99 13.34 1.84 -0.69
CA LEU A 99 12.10 2.27 -1.32
C LEU A 99 10.86 1.76 -0.57
N PRO A 100 9.78 2.54 -0.54
CA PRO A 100 8.54 2.09 0.07
C PRO A 100 7.90 1.00 -0.80
N VAL A 101 7.14 0.12 -0.16
CA VAL A 101 6.26 -0.81 -0.86
C VAL A 101 4.83 -0.33 -0.68
N LEU A 102 4.17 -0.01 -1.79
CA LEU A 102 2.81 0.51 -1.78
C LEU A 102 1.80 -0.65 -1.70
N GLY A 103 0.89 -0.58 -0.74
CA GLY A 103 -0.22 -1.53 -0.65
C GLY A 103 -1.19 -1.30 -1.80
N ILE A 104 -1.69 -2.39 -2.41
CA ILE A 104 -2.58 -2.33 -3.57
C ILE A 104 -3.83 -1.49 -3.29
N ASN A 105 -4.38 -1.59 -2.09
CA ASN A 105 -5.53 -0.81 -1.68
C ASN A 105 -5.21 0.70 -1.53
N THR A 106 -4.00 1.05 -1.09
CA THR A 106 -3.53 2.45 -1.05
C THR A 106 -3.36 3.01 -2.45
N LEU A 107 -2.77 2.22 -3.37
CA LEU A 107 -2.63 2.58 -4.78
C LEU A 107 -3.98 2.88 -5.44
N ILE A 108 -4.91 1.92 -5.36
CA ILE A 108 -6.26 2.05 -5.93
C ILE A 108 -7.02 3.21 -5.29
N GLY A 109 -6.90 3.37 -3.97
CA GLY A 109 -7.51 4.47 -3.23
C GLY A 109 -6.99 5.84 -3.68
N THR A 110 -5.68 5.97 -3.90
CA THR A 110 -5.02 7.19 -4.38
C THR A 110 -5.50 7.57 -5.77
N ILE A 111 -5.54 6.61 -6.71
CA ILE A 111 -6.03 6.85 -8.07
C ILE A 111 -7.50 7.25 -8.03
N ARG A 112 -8.32 6.53 -7.27
CA ARG A 112 -9.75 6.84 -7.10
C ARG A 112 -9.96 8.26 -6.58
N GLN A 113 -9.23 8.66 -5.54
CA GLN A 113 -9.31 10.00 -4.97
C GLN A 113 -8.95 11.07 -6.00
N ASN A 114 -7.86 10.86 -6.76
CA ASN A 114 -7.45 11.78 -7.80
C ASN A 114 -8.45 11.83 -8.97
N THR A 115 -9.12 10.73 -9.30
CA THR A 115 -10.22 10.69 -10.27
C THR A 115 -11.39 11.57 -9.82
N ILE A 116 -11.82 11.44 -8.56
CA ILE A 116 -12.90 12.28 -7.99
C ILE A 116 -12.48 13.74 -8.05
N LEU A 117 -11.29 14.07 -7.56
CA LEU A 117 -10.81 15.44 -7.55
C LEU A 117 -10.70 16.02 -8.96
N ALA A 118 -10.21 15.26 -9.94
CA ALA A 118 -10.11 15.73 -11.33
C ALA A 118 -11.48 16.06 -11.93
N HIS A 119 -12.46 15.19 -11.72
CA HIS A 119 -13.85 15.43 -12.15
C HIS A 119 -14.46 16.63 -11.44
N ASP A 120 -14.24 16.72 -10.15
CA ASP A 120 -14.73 17.78 -9.28
C ASP A 120 -14.18 19.17 -9.63
N LEU A 121 -12.91 19.24 -10.03
CA LEU A 121 -12.27 20.45 -10.55
C LEU A 121 -12.62 20.73 -12.02
N GLY A 122 -13.32 19.82 -12.70
CA GLY A 122 -13.57 19.90 -14.13
C GLY A 122 -12.28 19.93 -14.97
N ASN A 123 -11.19 19.32 -14.48
CA ASN A 123 -9.88 19.40 -15.10
C ASN A 123 -9.60 18.20 -16.02
N PRO A 124 -9.63 18.38 -17.36
CA PRO A 124 -9.49 17.27 -18.30
C PRO A 124 -8.08 16.64 -18.29
N THR A 125 -7.04 17.42 -18.03
CA THR A 125 -5.66 16.91 -17.94
C THR A 125 -5.51 15.95 -16.77
N MET A 126 -5.96 16.35 -15.57
CA MET A 126 -5.92 15.48 -14.40
C MET A 126 -6.80 14.24 -14.60
N ALA A 127 -7.95 14.38 -15.26
CA ALA A 127 -8.84 13.25 -15.54
C ALA A 127 -8.18 12.22 -16.49
N ALA A 128 -7.48 12.70 -17.53
CA ALA A 128 -6.74 11.83 -18.45
C ALA A 128 -5.58 11.10 -17.75
N LEU A 129 -4.86 11.80 -16.85
CA LEU A 129 -3.78 11.18 -16.05
C LEU A 129 -4.33 10.14 -15.07
N ALA A 130 -5.45 10.44 -14.40
CA ALA A 130 -6.12 9.51 -13.51
C ALA A 130 -6.60 8.25 -14.25
N GLU A 131 -7.13 8.39 -15.47
CA GLU A 131 -7.52 7.24 -16.30
C GLU A 131 -6.30 6.41 -16.72
N ARG A 132 -5.19 7.05 -17.09
CA ARG A 132 -3.95 6.34 -17.43
C ARG A 132 -3.42 5.53 -16.25
N ASP A 133 -3.38 6.13 -15.06
CA ASP A 133 -2.94 5.43 -13.85
C ASP A 133 -3.94 4.31 -13.47
N ARG A 134 -5.25 4.50 -13.69
CA ARG A 134 -6.26 3.44 -13.49
C ARG A 134 -6.01 2.23 -14.39
N LEU A 135 -5.76 2.45 -15.68
CA LEU A 135 -5.44 1.38 -16.63
C LEU A 135 -4.12 0.67 -16.28
N ALA A 136 -3.10 1.42 -15.85
CA ALA A 136 -1.85 0.84 -15.36
C ALA A 136 -2.09 -0.02 -14.11
N ALA A 137 -2.93 0.45 -13.18
CA ALA A 137 -3.24 -0.28 -11.95
C ALA A 137 -4.02 -1.59 -12.20
N GLU A 138 -4.86 -1.65 -13.24
CA GLU A 138 -5.47 -2.93 -13.67
C GLU A 138 -4.41 -3.96 -14.08
N GLN A 139 -3.37 -3.55 -14.80
CA GLN A 139 -2.24 -4.42 -15.16
C GLN A 139 -1.44 -4.86 -13.92
N THR A 140 -1.27 -3.95 -12.95
CA THR A 140 -0.64 -4.26 -11.65
C THR A 140 -1.47 -5.28 -10.88
N ILE A 141 -2.79 -5.14 -10.84
CA ILE A 141 -3.71 -6.11 -10.20
C ILE A 141 -3.57 -7.49 -10.84
N ASP A 142 -3.56 -7.57 -12.16
CA ASP A 142 -3.41 -8.84 -12.87
C ASP A 142 -2.06 -9.51 -12.57
N THR A 143 -0.99 -8.72 -12.58
CA THR A 143 0.37 -9.18 -12.24
C THR A 143 0.43 -9.67 -10.80
N LEU A 144 -0.11 -8.90 -9.86
CA LEU A 144 -0.16 -9.26 -8.45
C LEU A 144 -0.97 -10.54 -8.23
N ASN A 145 -2.18 -10.64 -8.79
CA ASN A 145 -3.03 -11.83 -8.71
C ASN A 145 -2.31 -13.07 -9.26
N ASN A 146 -1.60 -12.94 -10.39
CA ASN A 146 -0.81 -14.01 -10.96
C ASN A 146 0.34 -14.45 -10.04
N THR A 147 1.10 -13.51 -9.51
CA THR A 147 2.22 -13.77 -8.59
C THR A 147 1.72 -14.47 -7.32
N LEU A 148 0.61 -14.00 -6.74
CA LEU A 148 0.00 -14.62 -5.57
C LEU A 148 -0.46 -16.06 -5.86
N SER A 149 -1.16 -16.30 -6.97
CA SER A 149 -1.58 -17.65 -7.36
C SER A 149 -0.38 -18.59 -7.58
N GLN A 150 0.68 -18.10 -8.22
CA GLN A 150 1.89 -18.89 -8.45
C GLN A 150 2.59 -19.23 -7.13
N ALA A 151 2.70 -18.27 -6.21
CA ALA A 151 3.29 -18.46 -4.89
C ALA A 151 2.58 -19.56 -4.09
N LEU A 152 1.24 -19.58 -4.10
CA LEU A 152 0.44 -20.59 -3.39
C LEU A 152 0.50 -21.99 -4.01
N SER A 153 0.70 -22.07 -5.34
CA SER A 153 0.74 -23.36 -6.05
C SER A 153 2.02 -24.16 -5.82
N GLY A 154 3.07 -23.54 -5.28
CA GLY A 154 4.42 -24.13 -5.19
C GLY A 154 5.15 -24.25 -6.54
N ASN A 155 4.49 -23.95 -7.66
CA ASN A 155 5.09 -23.98 -9.00
C ASN A 155 5.76 -22.63 -9.31
N GLN A 156 6.79 -22.29 -8.54
CA GLN A 156 7.50 -21.02 -8.65
C GLN A 156 8.55 -21.10 -9.78
N LYS A 157 8.17 -20.67 -11.00
CA LYS A 157 9.16 -20.41 -12.07
C LYS A 157 10.09 -19.25 -11.71
N GLN A 158 9.58 -18.29 -10.94
CA GLN A 158 10.29 -17.12 -10.46
C GLN A 158 10.21 -17.09 -8.93
N GLN A 159 11.33 -16.72 -8.29
CA GLN A 159 11.35 -16.56 -6.84
C GLN A 159 10.46 -15.38 -6.46
N VAL A 160 9.55 -15.63 -5.53
CA VAL A 160 8.71 -14.59 -4.95
C VAL A 160 9.39 -14.09 -3.68
N LEU A 161 9.60 -12.78 -3.58
CA LEU A 161 10.40 -12.16 -2.54
C LEU A 161 9.54 -11.22 -1.68
N ASP A 162 9.96 -11.03 -0.44
CA ASP A 162 9.46 -9.95 0.41
C ASP A 162 10.27 -8.66 0.25
N MET A 163 9.89 -7.63 1.01
CA MET A 163 10.60 -6.34 0.99
C MET A 163 12.07 -6.43 1.45
N GLN A 164 12.44 -7.47 2.22
CA GLN A 164 13.81 -7.74 2.65
C GLN A 164 14.62 -8.51 1.60
N GLY A 165 13.98 -8.95 0.51
CA GLY A 165 14.59 -9.82 -0.49
C GLY A 165 14.64 -11.29 -0.06
N ALA A 166 13.95 -11.66 1.03
CA ALA A 166 13.84 -13.04 1.46
C ALA A 166 12.76 -13.76 0.65
N ARG A 167 13.01 -15.04 0.34
CA ARG A 167 12.06 -15.88 -0.38
C ARG A 167 10.81 -16.12 0.48
N VAL A 168 9.64 -15.97 -0.13
CA VAL A 168 8.34 -16.29 0.45
C VAL A 168 7.78 -17.55 -0.22
N ASP A 169 7.54 -18.60 0.55
CA ASP A 169 6.99 -19.87 0.06
C ASP A 169 5.84 -20.35 0.98
N PRO A 170 4.63 -19.81 0.78
CA PRO A 170 3.50 -20.09 1.68
C PRO A 170 3.18 -21.59 1.74
N LEU A 171 3.35 -22.33 0.64
CA LEU A 171 3.05 -23.76 0.61
C LEU A 171 4.04 -24.55 1.48
N GLN A 172 5.33 -24.22 1.39
CA GLN A 172 6.36 -24.83 2.22
C GLN A 172 6.15 -24.48 3.70
N ASP A 173 5.93 -23.20 4.01
CA ASP A 173 5.78 -22.71 5.38
C ASP A 173 4.55 -23.31 6.07
N VAL A 174 3.42 -23.37 5.37
CA VAL A 174 2.21 -24.03 5.85
C VAL A 174 2.42 -25.54 6.04
N THR A 175 3.04 -26.23 5.07
CA THR A 175 3.27 -27.68 5.16
C THR A 175 4.15 -28.01 6.37
N LYS A 176 5.19 -27.21 6.62
CA LYS A 176 6.06 -27.34 7.79
C LYS A 176 5.27 -27.10 9.09
N TYR A 177 4.44 -26.06 9.13
CA TYR A 177 3.61 -25.75 10.29
C TYR A 177 2.63 -26.88 10.62
N LEU A 178 1.89 -27.40 9.63
CA LEU A 178 0.93 -28.48 9.83
C LEU A 178 1.63 -29.74 10.36
N LYS A 179 2.73 -30.18 9.74
CA LYS A 179 3.47 -31.37 10.18
C LYS A 179 3.98 -31.27 11.62
N ALA A 180 4.29 -30.06 12.08
CA ALA A 180 4.79 -29.83 13.44
C ALA A 180 3.70 -29.72 14.51
N ASN A 181 2.48 -29.33 14.14
CA ASN A 181 1.42 -28.98 15.09
C ASN A 181 0.18 -29.89 15.03
N LEU A 182 0.10 -30.80 14.06
CA LEU A 182 -0.97 -31.80 14.02
C LEU A 182 -0.86 -32.78 15.21
N PRO A 183 -1.98 -33.25 15.77
CA PRO A 183 -1.98 -34.28 16.80
C PRO A 183 -1.27 -35.56 16.35
N VAL A 184 -0.62 -36.29 17.27
CA VAL A 184 0.18 -37.50 16.98
C VAL A 184 -0.61 -38.59 16.23
N ASN A 185 -1.92 -38.65 16.42
CA ASN A 185 -2.82 -39.59 15.75
C ASN A 185 -3.31 -39.11 14.37
N VAL A 186 -2.84 -37.96 13.87
CA VAL A 186 -3.31 -37.35 12.62
C VAL A 186 -2.12 -37.09 11.69
N GLU A 187 -2.24 -37.56 10.45
CA GLU A 187 -1.22 -37.38 9.41
C GLU A 187 -1.77 -36.51 8.26
N LEU A 188 -0.92 -35.64 7.71
CA LEU A 188 -1.26 -34.84 6.54
C LEU A 188 -1.18 -35.69 5.26
N GLU A 189 -2.33 -35.94 4.61
CA GLU A 189 -2.37 -36.70 3.34
C GLU A 189 -2.20 -35.76 2.14
N SER A 190 -2.93 -34.64 2.12
CA SER A 190 -2.80 -33.64 1.06
C SER A 190 -3.09 -32.23 1.55
N ILE A 191 -2.49 -31.26 0.86
CA ILE A 191 -2.71 -29.83 1.05
C ILE A 191 -2.82 -29.15 -0.31
N LYS A 192 -3.74 -28.20 -0.41
CA LYS A 192 -3.88 -27.29 -1.54
C LYS A 192 -4.14 -25.89 -1.02
N LEU A 193 -3.34 -24.94 -1.50
CA LEU A 193 -3.57 -23.52 -1.28
C LEU A 193 -4.11 -22.89 -2.56
N SER A 194 -5.03 -21.95 -2.40
CA SER A 194 -5.59 -21.16 -3.51
C SER A 194 -5.95 -19.76 -3.03
N ASN A 195 -5.97 -18.80 -3.94
CA ASN A 195 -6.45 -17.46 -3.65
C ASN A 195 -7.78 -17.15 -4.35
N GLY A 196 -8.53 -16.22 -3.77
CA GLY A 196 -9.83 -15.80 -4.26
C GLY A 196 -10.32 -14.53 -3.56
N TRP A 197 -11.63 -14.35 -3.53
CA TRP A 197 -12.30 -13.18 -2.94
C TRP A 197 -13.52 -13.62 -2.10
N LEU A 198 -14.18 -12.69 -1.40
CA LEU A 198 -15.40 -12.99 -0.63
C LEU A 198 -16.62 -12.34 -1.26
N ARG A 199 -17.71 -13.12 -1.41
CA ARG A 199 -19.01 -12.61 -1.87
C ARG A 199 -19.56 -11.55 -0.93
N GLU A 200 -19.57 -11.89 0.36
CA GLU A 200 -19.95 -10.98 1.44
C GLU A 200 -18.89 -11.04 2.54
N GLY A 201 -18.66 -9.89 3.17
CA GLY A 201 -17.75 -9.77 4.30
C GLY A 201 -16.33 -9.36 3.92
N GLY A 202 -15.40 -9.65 4.83
CA GLY A 202 -14.06 -9.07 4.84
C GLY A 202 -14.03 -7.66 5.40
N ARG A 203 -12.83 -7.09 5.49
CA ARG A 203 -12.57 -5.72 5.93
C ARG A 203 -11.54 -5.07 5.03
N THR A 204 -11.56 -3.74 4.96
CA THR A 204 -10.46 -2.96 4.40
C THR A 204 -9.91 -2.02 5.48
N THR A 205 -8.67 -1.57 5.30
CA THR A 205 -8.08 -0.46 6.05
C THR A 205 -8.23 0.89 5.35
N ILE A 206 -8.99 0.94 4.24
CA ILE A 206 -9.09 2.14 3.40
C ILE A 206 -10.25 3.02 3.86
N PRO A 207 -9.97 4.21 4.42
CA PRO A 207 -11.01 5.11 4.89
C PRO A 207 -11.83 5.62 3.71
N VAL A 208 -13.09 5.97 3.97
CA VAL A 208 -13.90 6.68 2.98
C VAL A 208 -13.29 8.06 2.72
N THR A 209 -13.08 8.38 1.44
CA THR A 209 -12.52 9.65 0.98
C THR A 209 -13.26 10.83 1.62
N GLN A 210 -12.52 11.81 2.10
CA GLN A 210 -13.08 13.00 2.74
C GLN A 210 -13.06 14.20 1.78
N PRO A 211 -14.10 15.05 1.82
CA PRO A 211 -15.30 14.94 2.65
C PRO A 211 -16.30 13.89 2.10
N LEU A 212 -17.12 13.30 2.98
CA LEU A 212 -18.05 12.21 2.63
C LEU A 212 -18.97 12.55 1.44
N GLN A 213 -19.38 13.81 1.30
CA GLN A 213 -20.26 14.28 0.22
C GLN A 213 -19.62 14.16 -1.17
N LEU A 214 -18.29 14.21 -1.25
CA LEU A 214 -17.53 14.05 -2.50
C LEU A 214 -17.02 12.61 -2.67
N SER A 215 -17.24 11.72 -1.70
CA SER A 215 -16.66 10.39 -1.73
C SER A 215 -17.22 9.48 -2.82
N GLU A 216 -18.41 9.78 -3.38
CA GLU A 216 -19.17 8.93 -4.30
C GLU A 216 -19.43 7.50 -3.78
N VAL A 217 -19.38 7.28 -2.45
CA VAL A 217 -19.66 5.98 -1.82
C VAL A 217 -21.02 6.03 -1.13
N LYS A 218 -21.87 5.04 -1.42
CA LYS A 218 -23.16 4.89 -0.74
C LYS A 218 -22.98 4.33 0.67
N PRO A 219 -23.80 4.70 1.67
CA PRO A 219 -23.65 4.23 3.05
C PRO A 219 -23.60 2.70 3.19
N GLU A 220 -24.39 1.96 2.41
CA GLU A 220 -24.40 0.50 2.38
C GLU A 220 -23.09 -0.14 1.92
N ASN A 221 -22.25 0.63 1.23
CA ASN A 221 -20.94 0.23 0.73
C ASN A 221 -19.81 0.60 1.70
N THR A 222 -20.15 1.06 2.90
CA THR A 222 -19.21 1.40 3.96
C THR A 222 -19.40 0.49 5.17
N GLN A 223 -18.34 0.33 5.95
CA GLN A 223 -18.37 -0.38 7.23
C GLN A 223 -17.41 0.32 8.20
N GLN A 224 -17.96 0.87 9.29
CA GLN A 224 -17.17 1.54 10.34
C GLN A 224 -16.25 2.67 9.81
N GLY A 225 -16.69 3.42 8.80
CA GLY A 225 -15.90 4.51 8.19
C GLY A 225 -14.89 4.05 7.13
N PHE A 226 -14.81 2.75 6.87
CA PHE A 226 -13.99 2.16 5.80
C PHE A 226 -14.85 1.71 4.62
N ILE A 227 -14.21 1.61 3.46
CA ILE A 227 -14.83 1.09 2.24
C ILE A 227 -15.00 -0.43 2.33
N LYS A 228 -16.13 -0.99 1.87
CA LYS A 228 -16.28 -2.46 1.78
C LYS A 228 -15.40 -3.04 0.64
N PRO A 229 -14.74 -4.19 0.85
CA PRO A 229 -13.95 -4.84 -0.19
C PRO A 229 -14.84 -5.53 -1.24
N PHE A 230 -14.22 -5.91 -2.36
CA PHE A 230 -14.81 -6.75 -3.42
C PHE A 230 -16.11 -6.24 -4.05
N ILE A 231 -16.39 -4.95 -3.91
CA ILE A 231 -17.50 -4.29 -4.58
C ILE A 231 -16.97 -3.23 -5.54
N LYS A 232 -17.64 -3.08 -6.69
CA LYS A 232 -17.33 -2.03 -7.66
C LYS A 232 -17.89 -0.71 -7.15
N LEU A 233 -17.00 0.25 -6.89
CA LEU A 233 -17.34 1.58 -6.42
C LEU A 233 -17.09 2.60 -7.51
N PRO A 234 -18.08 3.40 -7.90
CA PRO A 234 -17.88 4.45 -8.88
C PRO A 234 -17.00 5.56 -8.31
N ALA A 235 -16.23 6.18 -9.18
CA ALA A 235 -15.65 7.52 -9.02
C ALA A 235 -15.64 8.18 -10.41
N ALA A 236 -16.37 9.28 -10.57
CA ALA A 236 -16.57 9.95 -11.86
C ALA A 236 -17.03 8.98 -12.98
N GLY A 237 -17.93 8.05 -12.65
CA GLY A 237 -18.43 7.04 -13.60
C GLY A 237 -17.47 5.89 -13.92
N LYS A 238 -16.28 5.83 -13.29
CA LYS A 238 -15.31 4.74 -13.46
C LYS A 238 -15.36 3.76 -12.28
N PRO A 239 -15.26 2.43 -12.51
CA PRO A 239 -15.32 1.45 -11.44
C PRO A 239 -13.96 1.25 -10.75
N PHE A 240 -13.99 1.14 -9.42
CA PHE A 240 -12.83 0.79 -8.58
C PHE A 240 -13.21 -0.34 -7.63
N THR A 241 -12.32 -1.34 -7.48
CA THR A 241 -12.53 -2.49 -6.59
C THR A 241 -11.37 -2.58 -5.60
N PHE A 242 -11.68 -2.81 -4.33
CA PHE A 242 -10.68 -2.95 -3.26
C PHE A 242 -10.55 -4.41 -2.81
N ALA A 243 -9.34 -4.80 -2.41
CA ALA A 243 -9.03 -6.09 -1.80
C ALA A 243 -9.52 -6.15 -0.35
N GLY A 244 -9.86 -7.34 0.14
CA GLY A 244 -10.12 -7.58 1.56
C GLY A 244 -8.80 -7.67 2.33
N LEU A 245 -8.46 -6.63 3.06
CA LEU A 245 -7.21 -6.49 3.81
C LEU A 245 -7.48 -5.80 5.14
N GLY A 246 -7.30 -6.52 6.25
CA GLY A 246 -7.55 -6.03 7.60
C GLY A 246 -6.33 -5.32 8.19
N ASP A 247 -6.48 -4.72 9.36
CA ASP A 247 -5.33 -4.30 10.18
C ASP A 247 -4.47 -5.49 10.65
N THR A 248 -5.11 -6.65 10.78
CA THR A 248 -4.54 -7.94 11.14
C THR A 248 -5.07 -9.03 10.22
N SER A 249 -4.35 -10.14 10.13
CA SER A 249 -4.84 -11.32 9.41
C SER A 249 -5.93 -12.00 10.24
N THR A 250 -7.04 -12.35 9.61
CA THR A 250 -8.22 -12.89 10.28
C THR A 250 -8.83 -14.06 9.53
N ILE A 251 -9.38 -15.03 10.27
CA ILE A 251 -10.16 -16.13 9.69
C ILE A 251 -11.49 -15.57 9.18
N VAL A 252 -11.89 -15.99 7.99
CA VAL A 252 -13.14 -15.60 7.33
C VAL A 252 -13.98 -16.81 6.96
N LEU A 253 -15.27 -16.59 6.72
CA LEU A 253 -16.22 -17.66 6.47
C LEU A 253 -15.95 -18.33 5.11
N ALA A 254 -15.61 -19.62 5.14
CA ALA A 254 -15.32 -20.40 3.93
C ALA A 254 -16.50 -20.48 2.95
N LYS A 255 -17.75 -20.36 3.43
CA LYS A 255 -18.96 -20.32 2.59
C LYS A 255 -19.05 -19.09 1.71
N GLU A 256 -18.40 -17.99 2.10
CA GLU A 256 -18.42 -16.73 1.34
C GLU A 256 -17.30 -16.69 0.29
N PHE A 257 -16.31 -17.59 0.39
CA PHE A 257 -15.19 -17.66 -0.54
C PHE A 257 -15.64 -17.95 -1.97
N GLN A 258 -15.15 -17.14 -2.90
CA GLN A 258 -15.29 -17.33 -4.32
C GLN A 258 -13.90 -17.53 -4.94
N PRO A 259 -13.77 -18.42 -5.93
CA PRO A 259 -12.51 -18.63 -6.63
C PRO A 259 -12.09 -17.37 -7.39
N ARG A 260 -10.81 -17.32 -7.74
CA ARG A 260 -10.24 -16.24 -8.56
C ARG A 260 -11.07 -15.97 -9.81
N ASP A 261 -11.26 -14.69 -10.09
CA ASP A 261 -11.82 -14.18 -11.34
C ASP A 261 -10.92 -13.08 -11.94
N LYS A 262 -11.45 -12.35 -12.92
CA LYS A 262 -10.78 -11.22 -13.58
C LYS A 262 -11.25 -9.86 -13.08
N GLU A 263 -12.17 -9.82 -12.13
CA GLU A 263 -12.81 -8.57 -11.69
C GLU A 263 -12.31 -8.11 -10.33
N HIS A 264 -11.86 -9.04 -9.48
CA HIS A 264 -11.50 -8.78 -8.10
C HIS A 264 -10.00 -8.95 -7.83
N ILE A 265 -9.52 -8.22 -6.84
CA ILE A 265 -8.18 -8.39 -6.29
C ILE A 265 -8.23 -9.61 -5.35
N CYS A 266 -7.71 -10.75 -5.81
CA CYS A 266 -7.86 -12.06 -5.16
C CYS A 266 -6.90 -12.23 -3.98
N SER A 267 -7.23 -11.56 -2.88
CA SER A 267 -6.44 -11.43 -1.66
C SER A 267 -6.71 -12.52 -0.62
N ILE A 268 -7.84 -13.23 -0.69
CA ILE A 268 -8.22 -14.21 0.33
C ILE A 268 -7.52 -15.53 0.05
N VAL A 269 -6.86 -16.09 1.06
CA VAL A 269 -6.27 -17.43 0.96
C VAL A 269 -7.27 -18.48 1.44
N LYS A 270 -7.39 -19.55 0.67
CA LYS A 270 -8.10 -20.77 1.05
C LYS A 270 -7.10 -21.93 1.14
N ILE A 271 -7.07 -22.56 2.30
CA ILE A 271 -6.36 -23.81 2.53
C ILE A 271 -7.37 -24.96 2.53
N GLU A 272 -7.10 -25.98 1.74
CA GLU A 272 -7.86 -27.23 1.67
C GLU A 272 -6.91 -28.38 2.03
N THR A 273 -7.23 -29.14 3.06
CA THR A 273 -6.41 -30.26 3.54
C THR A 273 -7.24 -31.52 3.67
N VAL A 274 -6.61 -32.65 3.37
CA VAL A 274 -7.15 -33.98 3.68
C VAL A 274 -6.21 -34.61 4.69
N LEU A 275 -6.76 -35.02 5.82
CA LEU A 275 -6.00 -35.55 6.95
C LEU A 275 -6.41 -36.98 7.22
N LYS A 276 -5.43 -37.84 7.52
CA LYS A 276 -5.64 -39.23 7.86
C LYS A 276 -5.59 -39.42 9.37
N VAL A 277 -6.67 -39.91 9.97
CA VAL A 277 -6.76 -40.15 11.42
C VAL A 277 -6.48 -41.62 11.71
N HIS A 278 -5.43 -41.89 12.46
CA HIS A 278 -5.07 -43.22 12.94
C HIS A 278 -5.89 -43.52 14.19
N ARG A 279 -6.80 -44.49 14.08
CA ARG A 279 -7.61 -44.98 15.21
C ARG A 279 -7.36 -46.46 15.44
N PRO A 280 -7.34 -46.91 16.71
CA PRO A 280 -7.34 -48.32 17.01
C PRO A 280 -8.60 -48.97 16.44
N GLU A 281 -8.46 -50.10 15.76
CA GLU A 281 -9.56 -50.83 15.15
C GLU A 281 -10.57 -51.24 16.21
N THR A 282 -11.77 -50.63 16.18
CA THR A 282 -12.87 -51.09 17.01
C THR A 282 -13.72 -52.09 16.23
N PRO A 283 -14.04 -53.27 16.78
CA PRO A 283 -14.71 -54.35 16.05
C PRO A 283 -16.14 -54.04 15.57
N TYR A 284 -16.73 -52.93 16.02
CA TYR A 284 -18.14 -52.57 15.73
C TYR A 284 -18.32 -51.30 14.88
N ALA A 285 -17.26 -50.50 14.71
CA ALA A 285 -17.30 -49.33 13.85
C ALA A 285 -16.23 -49.54 12.78
N GLY A 286 -16.67 -49.99 11.60
CA GLY A 286 -15.80 -50.12 10.44
C GLY A 286 -15.07 -48.81 10.10
N THR A 287 -14.17 -48.90 9.13
CA THR A 287 -13.18 -47.91 8.63
C THR A 287 -13.73 -46.53 8.18
N ILE A 288 -14.93 -46.15 8.60
CA ILE A 288 -15.81 -45.12 8.05
C ILE A 288 -15.29 -43.68 8.26
N LEU A 289 -14.27 -43.45 9.10
CA LEU A 289 -13.77 -42.10 9.44
C LEU A 289 -12.25 -41.94 9.35
N SER A 290 -11.59 -42.60 8.39
CA SER A 290 -10.13 -42.51 8.25
C SER A 290 -9.65 -41.19 7.63
N LYS A 291 -10.47 -40.51 6.81
CA LYS A 291 -10.13 -39.23 6.17
C LYS A 291 -10.99 -38.09 6.68
N MET A 292 -10.36 -36.96 6.94
CA MET A 292 -10.99 -35.75 7.48
C MET A 292 -10.63 -34.57 6.56
N PRO A 293 -11.55 -34.14 5.66
CA PRO A 293 -11.37 -32.94 4.88
C PRO A 293 -11.60 -31.70 5.76
N ILE A 294 -10.64 -30.80 5.79
CA ILE A 294 -10.71 -29.53 6.53
C ILE A 294 -10.29 -28.40 5.62
N ALA A 295 -11.02 -27.29 5.69
CA ALA A 295 -10.68 -26.07 4.99
C ALA A 295 -10.73 -24.88 5.95
N ALA A 296 -9.87 -23.90 5.66
CA ALA A 296 -9.91 -22.59 6.29
C ALA A 296 -9.77 -21.50 5.21
N CYS A 297 -10.37 -20.34 5.46
CA CYS A 297 -10.21 -19.16 4.62
C CYS A 297 -9.71 -18.04 5.50
N CYS A 298 -8.69 -17.31 5.05
CA CYS A 298 -8.07 -16.24 5.82
C CYS A 298 -7.89 -14.99 4.97
N GLN A 299 -8.16 -13.86 5.60
CA GLN A 299 -7.91 -12.53 5.05
C GLN A 299 -6.52 -12.07 5.48
N PRO A 300 -5.69 -11.50 4.58
CA PRO A 300 -4.39 -10.92 4.93
C PRO A 300 -4.53 -9.61 5.71
N TYR A 301 -3.42 -9.19 6.33
CA TYR A 301 -3.26 -7.86 6.89
C TYR A 301 -2.82 -6.83 5.83
N SER A 302 -3.00 -5.56 6.16
CA SER A 302 -2.39 -4.40 5.54
C SER A 302 -1.96 -3.42 6.63
N LEU A 303 -0.67 -3.08 6.63
CA LEU A 303 -0.11 -2.08 7.51
C LEU A 303 -0.59 -0.68 7.10
N PRO A 304 -0.65 0.28 8.04
CA PRO A 304 -0.96 1.66 7.71
C PRO A 304 0.06 2.21 6.73
N ASP A 305 -0.40 3.10 5.86
CA ASP A 305 0.51 3.90 5.05
C ASP A 305 1.29 4.85 5.96
N VAL A 306 2.59 4.64 6.04
CA VAL A 306 3.54 5.45 6.82
C VAL A 306 4.52 6.19 5.91
N GLY A 307 4.28 6.16 4.59
CA GLY A 307 5.04 6.96 3.64
C GLY A 307 4.80 8.45 3.90
N ALA A 308 5.88 9.23 3.99
CA ALA A 308 5.76 10.68 4.03
C ALA A 308 5.49 11.18 2.61
N GLY A 309 4.38 11.90 2.43
CA GLY A 309 4.07 12.54 1.16
C GLY A 309 5.09 13.63 0.82
N GLY A 310 5.31 13.87 -0.47
CA GLY A 310 6.27 14.88 -0.91
C GLY A 310 5.82 16.31 -0.65
N VAL A 311 6.79 17.21 -0.43
CA VAL A 311 6.56 18.67 -0.32
C VAL A 311 6.44 19.31 -1.70
N MET A 312 5.52 20.27 -1.82
CA MET A 312 5.49 21.21 -2.94
C MET A 312 6.01 22.58 -2.49
N THR A 313 6.95 23.17 -3.23
CA THR A 313 7.44 24.52 -2.97
C THR A 313 6.97 25.52 -4.01
N LEU A 314 6.68 26.75 -3.57
CA LEU A 314 6.40 27.90 -4.42
C LEU A 314 7.38 29.04 -4.09
N ARG A 315 7.96 29.67 -5.11
CA ARG A 315 8.93 30.76 -4.96
C ARG A 315 8.56 31.93 -5.88
N PHE A 316 8.61 33.14 -5.33
CA PHE A 316 8.47 34.39 -6.10
C PHE A 316 9.80 35.14 -6.14
N THR A 317 10.56 35.01 -7.24
CA THR A 317 11.90 35.62 -7.35
C THR A 317 11.87 37.11 -7.66
N SER A 318 10.74 37.64 -8.14
CA SER A 318 10.55 39.07 -8.44
C SER A 318 9.38 39.69 -7.67
N GLY A 319 8.90 39.02 -6.62
CA GLY A 319 7.70 39.40 -5.88
C GLY A 319 6.39 38.91 -6.53
N PRO A 320 5.24 39.36 -6.01
CA PRO A 320 3.93 38.97 -6.52
C PRO A 320 3.75 39.31 -8.00
N VAL A 321 3.14 38.40 -8.77
CA VAL A 321 2.82 38.63 -10.19
C VAL A 321 1.35 39.00 -10.32
N ALA A 322 1.07 40.21 -10.82
CA ALA A 322 -0.29 40.65 -11.10
C ALA A 322 -1.00 39.66 -12.04
N GLY A 323 -2.25 39.29 -11.72
CA GLY A 323 -3.02 38.27 -12.45
C GLY A 323 -2.76 36.82 -12.02
N LEU A 324 -1.78 36.56 -11.14
CA LEU A 324 -1.59 35.28 -10.46
C LEU A 324 -1.71 35.47 -8.95
N THR A 325 -2.95 35.36 -8.47
CA THR A 325 -3.31 35.59 -7.08
C THR A 325 -3.51 34.30 -6.30
N SER A 326 -3.76 33.17 -6.97
CA SER A 326 -4.01 31.87 -6.36
C SER A 326 -3.55 30.73 -7.27
N TRP A 327 -3.58 29.49 -6.77
CA TRP A 327 -3.32 28.32 -7.61
C TRP A 327 -4.44 28.06 -8.62
N SER A 328 -5.68 28.47 -8.33
CA SER A 328 -6.80 28.34 -9.27
C SER A 328 -6.57 29.12 -10.56
N ASP A 329 -5.83 30.23 -10.50
CA ASP A 329 -5.44 31.04 -11.66
C ASP A 329 -4.53 30.26 -12.63
N PHE A 330 -3.85 29.20 -12.16
CA PHE A 330 -3.06 28.29 -12.98
C PHE A 330 -3.87 27.17 -13.61
N LEU A 331 -5.09 26.90 -13.16
CA LEU A 331 -5.95 25.87 -13.75
C LEU A 331 -6.74 26.37 -14.96
N SER A 332 -6.83 27.70 -15.14
CA SER A 332 -7.57 28.31 -16.23
C SER A 332 -6.69 28.58 -17.45
N ASP A 333 -6.99 27.94 -18.57
CA ASP A 333 -6.34 28.23 -19.86
C ASP A 333 -6.55 29.68 -20.31
N THR A 334 -7.65 30.34 -19.89
CA THR A 334 -7.94 31.73 -20.30
C THR A 334 -7.02 32.76 -19.65
N ASN A 335 -6.28 32.37 -18.61
CA ASN A 335 -5.36 33.26 -17.92
C ASN A 335 -4.02 33.43 -18.68
N PHE A 336 -3.67 32.45 -19.53
CA PHE A 336 -2.42 32.42 -20.29
C PHE A 336 -2.69 32.62 -21.78
N ARG A 337 -2.07 33.64 -22.40
CA ARG A 337 -2.36 34.03 -23.80
C ARG A 337 -1.50 33.33 -24.84
N ASP A 338 -0.42 32.70 -24.43
CA ASP A 338 0.60 32.09 -25.29
C ASP A 338 1.01 30.71 -24.79
N ARG A 339 1.65 29.94 -25.68
CA ARG A 339 2.04 28.53 -25.45
C ARG A 339 3.54 28.33 -25.58
N GLN A 340 4.36 29.26 -25.07
CA GLN A 340 5.81 29.11 -25.15
C GLN A 340 6.32 28.22 -24.02
N LEU A 341 6.24 26.92 -24.26
CA LEU A 341 6.72 25.90 -23.32
C LEU A 341 8.04 25.30 -23.81
N LEU A 342 8.96 25.13 -22.86
CA LEU A 342 10.19 24.36 -23.01
C LEU A 342 10.18 23.22 -22.00
N ARG A 343 9.99 21.99 -22.48
CA ARG A 343 9.96 20.77 -21.67
C ARG A 343 11.30 20.05 -21.73
N TYR A 344 11.75 19.50 -20.60
CA TYR A 344 13.01 18.79 -20.47
C TYR A 344 12.83 17.50 -19.66
N ASP A 345 13.41 16.42 -20.20
CA ASP A 345 13.77 15.25 -19.40
C ASP A 345 15.14 15.48 -18.77
N VAL A 346 15.31 15.08 -17.51
CA VAL A 346 16.63 15.00 -16.88
C VAL A 346 17.18 13.58 -17.03
N THR A 347 18.45 13.48 -17.41
CA THR A 347 19.14 12.20 -17.60
C THR A 347 20.57 12.25 -17.10
N GLY A 348 21.07 11.15 -16.55
CA GLY A 348 22.48 10.99 -16.18
C GLY A 348 22.80 11.49 -14.77
N GLY A 349 21.80 11.57 -13.89
CA GLY A 349 21.92 12.02 -12.50
C GLY A 349 21.05 13.23 -12.17
N ASP A 350 21.19 13.75 -10.95
CA ASP A 350 20.41 14.87 -10.45
C ASP A 350 20.93 16.18 -11.03
N TYR A 351 20.13 16.87 -11.84
CA TYR A 351 20.55 18.13 -12.47
C TYR A 351 20.22 19.31 -11.56
N GLN A 352 21.12 20.26 -11.25
CA GLN A 352 22.48 20.48 -11.74
C GLN A 352 23.59 19.94 -10.81
N ARG A 353 23.26 19.01 -9.90
CA ARG A 353 24.18 18.52 -8.87
C ARG A 353 25.23 17.56 -9.42
N ASP A 354 24.81 16.59 -10.20
CA ASP A 354 25.68 15.53 -10.73
C ASP A 354 26.35 16.00 -12.03
N LEU A 355 27.68 15.81 -12.12
CA LEU A 355 28.48 16.30 -13.26
C LEU A 355 28.07 15.69 -14.62
N SER A 356 27.50 14.49 -14.60
CA SER A 356 26.98 13.79 -15.78
C SER A 356 25.55 14.19 -16.15
N ALA A 357 24.82 14.89 -15.27
CA ALA A 357 23.41 15.19 -15.47
C ALA A 357 23.20 16.20 -16.61
N ARG A 358 22.22 15.96 -17.46
CA ARG A 358 21.87 16.81 -18.60
C ARG A 358 20.35 17.00 -18.67
N LYS A 359 19.92 18.17 -19.15
CA LYS A 359 18.55 18.41 -19.59
C LYS A 359 18.43 18.10 -21.07
N ARG A 360 17.67 17.06 -21.42
CA ARG A 360 17.31 16.73 -22.80
C ARG A 360 15.98 17.41 -23.13
N ARG A 361 16.01 18.37 -24.05
CA ARG A 361 14.79 19.04 -24.51
C ARG A 361 13.88 18.03 -25.20
N LEU A 362 12.62 18.03 -24.79
CA LEU A 362 11.57 17.24 -25.43
C LEU A 362 11.01 18.00 -26.63
N GLN A 363 10.49 17.25 -27.61
CA GLN A 363 9.81 17.85 -28.74
C GLN A 363 8.61 18.66 -28.24
N ASN A 364 8.50 19.89 -28.72
CA ASN A 364 7.37 20.74 -28.36
C ASN A 364 6.09 20.11 -28.89
N ASP A 365 5.21 19.78 -27.98
CA ASP A 365 3.83 19.40 -28.27
C ASP A 365 2.96 20.64 -28.10
N TYR A 366 2.44 21.13 -29.23
CA TYR A 366 1.70 22.39 -29.37
C TYR A 366 0.34 22.38 -28.66
N GLU A 367 -0.10 21.21 -28.18
CA GLU A 367 -1.33 21.08 -27.40
C GLU A 367 -1.15 21.49 -25.93
N ASN A 368 0.09 21.46 -25.41
CA ASN A 368 0.34 21.78 -24.01
C ASN A 368 0.29 23.31 -23.76
N THR A 369 -0.44 23.69 -22.71
CA THR A 369 -0.53 25.07 -22.19
C THR A 369 0.13 25.14 -20.81
N THR A 370 0.38 26.35 -20.29
CA THR A 370 0.86 26.52 -18.91
C THR A 370 -0.10 25.91 -17.90
N ALA A 371 -1.42 26.00 -18.14
CA ALA A 371 -2.41 25.39 -17.27
C ALA A 371 -2.40 23.86 -17.34
N HIS A 372 -2.16 23.29 -18.52
CA HIS A 372 -1.90 21.86 -18.67
C HIS A 372 -0.68 21.42 -17.85
N GLU A 373 0.45 22.13 -17.94
CA GLU A 373 1.64 21.81 -17.14
C GLU A 373 1.36 21.86 -15.65
N PHE A 374 0.69 22.92 -15.17
CA PHE A 374 0.36 23.01 -13.75
C PHE A 374 -0.53 21.86 -13.31
N SER A 375 -1.57 21.55 -14.09
CA SER A 375 -2.51 20.44 -13.81
C SER A 375 -1.79 19.09 -13.73
N GLU A 376 -0.87 18.83 -14.66
CA GLU A 376 -0.05 17.61 -14.64
C GLU A 376 0.86 17.55 -13.40
N ASN A 377 1.53 18.65 -13.06
CA ASN A 377 2.41 18.72 -11.91
C ASN A 377 1.65 18.55 -10.58
N LEU A 378 0.50 19.24 -10.45
CA LEU A 378 -0.39 19.13 -9.31
C LEU A 378 -0.87 17.68 -9.12
N TYR A 379 -1.27 17.01 -10.19
CA TYR A 379 -1.71 15.61 -10.15
C TYR A 379 -0.64 14.69 -9.54
N TYR A 380 0.62 14.78 -10.00
CA TYR A 380 1.67 13.91 -9.49
C TYR A 380 2.08 14.23 -8.06
N TRP A 381 2.05 15.51 -7.66
CA TRP A 381 2.27 15.87 -6.26
C TRP A 381 1.18 15.27 -5.36
N LEU A 382 -0.10 15.40 -5.73
CA LEU A 382 -1.21 14.79 -5.00
C LEU A 382 -1.10 13.27 -4.94
N ARG A 383 -0.70 12.62 -6.04
CA ARG A 383 -0.41 11.19 -6.09
C ARG A 383 0.67 10.79 -5.08
N SER A 384 1.69 11.62 -4.86
CA SER A 384 2.73 11.36 -3.86
C SER A 384 2.24 11.43 -2.40
N GLY A 385 1.09 12.07 -2.15
CA GLY A 385 0.45 12.10 -0.83
C GLY A 385 -0.41 10.86 -0.51
N HIS A 386 -0.58 9.95 -1.48
CA HIS A 386 -1.46 8.79 -1.40
C HIS A 386 -2.89 9.15 -0.96
N LEU A 387 -3.39 8.50 0.11
CA LEU A 387 -4.71 8.70 0.69
C LEU A 387 -4.78 9.82 1.74
N THR A 388 -3.65 10.48 1.99
CA THR A 388 -3.56 11.54 3.00
C THR A 388 -4.39 12.78 2.62
N PRO A 389 -4.28 13.36 1.40
CA PRO A 389 -4.90 14.64 1.11
C PRO A 389 -6.44 14.55 1.16
N ARG A 390 -7.11 15.48 1.82
CA ARG A 390 -8.57 15.61 1.72
C ARG A 390 -8.95 16.48 0.53
N ILE A 391 -10.01 16.11 -0.18
CA ILE A 391 -10.45 16.82 -1.40
C ILE A 391 -10.83 18.27 -1.09
N ASP A 392 -11.50 18.52 0.03
CA ASP A 392 -11.86 19.87 0.46
C ASP A 392 -10.63 20.72 0.81
N SER A 393 -9.61 20.11 1.43
CA SER A 393 -8.35 20.80 1.74
C SER A 393 -7.57 21.17 0.47
N VAL A 394 -7.60 20.33 -0.56
CA VAL A 394 -7.04 20.66 -1.89
C VAL A 394 -7.78 21.86 -2.49
N ARG A 395 -9.12 21.87 -2.46
CA ARG A 395 -9.92 23.01 -2.94
C ARG A 395 -9.60 24.29 -2.18
N THR A 396 -9.50 24.22 -0.86
CA THR A 396 -9.14 25.37 -0.02
C THR A 396 -7.77 25.91 -0.42
N MET A 397 -6.76 25.05 -0.53
CA MET A 397 -5.44 25.44 -1.00
C MET A 397 -5.49 26.08 -2.40
N LEU A 398 -6.27 25.52 -3.32
CA LEU A 398 -6.36 26.03 -4.69
C LEU A 398 -6.92 27.45 -4.78
N ASN A 399 -7.92 27.75 -3.94
CA ASN A 399 -8.60 29.04 -3.93
C ASN A 399 -7.96 30.05 -2.97
N GLU A 400 -7.02 29.62 -2.13
CA GLU A 400 -6.36 30.52 -1.19
C GLU A 400 -5.49 31.52 -1.95
N GLN A 401 -5.63 32.81 -1.60
CA GLN A 401 -4.77 33.84 -2.16
C GLN A 401 -3.33 33.68 -1.67
N PHE A 402 -2.38 33.88 -2.58
CA PHE A 402 -0.97 33.95 -2.26
C PHE A 402 -0.70 35.17 -1.37
N GLN A 403 -0.24 34.90 -0.16
CA GLN A 403 0.33 35.92 0.71
C GLN A 403 1.82 36.05 0.40
N SER A 404 2.15 36.59 -0.79
CA SER A 404 3.50 36.56 -1.36
C SER A 404 4.39 37.72 -0.91
N GLY A 405 5.53 37.41 -0.28
CA GLY A 405 6.66 38.31 -0.09
C GLY A 405 7.78 38.02 -1.08
N SER A 406 8.60 39.03 -1.39
CA SER A 406 9.77 38.85 -2.26
C SER A 406 10.77 37.87 -1.64
N ASN A 407 11.28 36.92 -2.44
CA ASN A 407 12.28 35.92 -2.02
C ASN A 407 11.84 34.99 -0.88
N GLN A 408 10.54 34.88 -0.62
CA GLN A 408 9.99 33.89 0.31
C GLN A 408 9.77 32.55 -0.42
N VAL A 409 10.04 31.45 0.29
CA VAL A 409 9.74 30.10 -0.17
C VAL A 409 8.55 29.59 0.62
N TYR A 410 7.48 29.22 -0.08
CA TYR A 410 6.29 28.64 0.51
C TYR A 410 6.36 27.12 0.38
N ALA A 411 6.29 26.39 1.48
CA ALA A 411 6.16 24.94 1.50
C ALA A 411 4.70 24.55 1.72
N TYR A 412 4.22 23.59 0.91
CA TYR A 412 2.92 22.97 1.02
C TYR A 412 3.10 21.49 1.38
N GLU A 413 2.50 21.08 2.49
CA GLU A 413 2.70 19.77 3.11
C GLU A 413 1.37 19.13 3.52
N PHE A 414 1.27 17.82 3.35
CA PHE A 414 0.14 17.05 3.85
C PHE A 414 0.28 16.80 5.36
N THR A 415 -0.72 17.19 6.13
CA THR A 415 -0.79 16.86 7.56
C THR A 415 -1.31 15.45 7.77
N ARG A 416 -1.19 14.91 8.99
CA ARG A 416 -1.72 13.58 9.33
C ARG A 416 -3.25 13.52 9.23
N GLU A 417 -3.90 14.65 9.44
CA GLU A 417 -5.36 14.82 9.33
C GLU A 417 -5.81 15.02 7.87
N GLY A 418 -4.86 15.05 6.94
CA GLY A 418 -5.12 15.20 5.51
C GLY A 418 -5.38 16.63 5.05
N THR A 419 -5.18 17.62 5.92
CA THR A 419 -5.17 19.03 5.51
C THR A 419 -3.86 19.36 4.79
N ILE A 420 -3.86 20.45 4.03
CA ILE A 420 -2.63 20.97 3.42
C ILE A 420 -2.20 22.19 4.22
N SER A 421 -1.04 22.09 4.85
CA SER A 421 -0.44 23.23 5.55
C SER A 421 0.42 24.04 4.59
N ARG A 422 0.32 25.37 4.65
CA ARG A 422 1.19 26.31 3.94
C ARG A 422 2.09 27.00 4.95
N ARG A 423 3.40 27.01 4.70
CA ARG A 423 4.40 27.64 5.58
C ARG A 423 5.39 28.47 4.77
N ILE A 424 5.89 29.55 5.35
CA ILE A 424 7.06 30.25 4.84
C ILE A 424 8.28 29.61 5.50
N ILE A 425 9.27 29.20 4.70
CA ILE A 425 10.52 28.64 5.21
C ILE A 425 11.64 29.68 5.10
N ASP A 426 12.26 30.01 6.23
CA ASP A 426 13.31 31.05 6.31
C ASP A 426 14.60 30.63 5.59
N LYS A 427 14.90 29.33 5.60
CA LYS A 427 16.04 28.73 4.90
C LYS A 427 15.52 27.56 4.09
N ASP A 428 15.69 27.64 2.77
CA ASP A 428 15.30 26.59 1.84
C ASP A 428 16.06 25.28 2.18
N PRO A 429 15.33 24.25 2.64
CA PRO A 429 15.92 22.97 3.01
C PRO A 429 16.24 22.11 1.79
N PHE A 430 15.79 22.50 0.60
CA PHE A 430 15.93 21.74 -0.62
C PHE A 430 17.03 22.33 -1.51
N PRO A 431 17.72 21.50 -2.30
CA PRO A 431 18.68 22.01 -3.28
C PRO A 431 17.97 22.95 -4.28
N PRO A 432 18.29 24.25 -4.31
CA PRO A 432 17.58 25.19 -5.17
C PRO A 432 17.83 24.84 -6.63
N GLY A 433 16.76 24.77 -7.42
CA GLY A 433 16.83 24.54 -8.85
C GLY A 433 17.15 23.11 -9.29
N VAL A 434 17.19 22.14 -8.38
CA VAL A 434 17.50 20.74 -8.72
C VAL A 434 16.27 19.99 -9.23
N THR A 435 16.50 19.09 -10.19
CA THR A 435 15.53 18.14 -10.72
C THR A 435 16.19 16.76 -10.76
N SER A 436 15.52 15.77 -10.19
CA SER A 436 16.00 14.40 -10.05
C SER A 436 16.25 13.73 -11.40
N ASP A 437 17.18 12.77 -11.43
CA ASP A 437 17.39 11.89 -12.59
C ASP A 437 16.09 11.23 -13.07
N ALA A 438 15.95 11.08 -14.39
CA ALA A 438 14.77 10.58 -15.10
C ALA A 438 13.46 11.33 -14.84
N GLN A 439 13.49 12.46 -14.14
CA GLN A 439 12.33 13.30 -13.87
C GLN A 439 12.27 14.51 -14.82
N PHE A 440 11.37 15.45 -14.53
CA PHE A 440 10.84 16.36 -15.54
C PHE A 440 10.91 17.82 -15.11
N SER A 441 11.26 18.70 -16.04
CA SER A 441 11.27 20.14 -15.82
C SER A 441 10.65 20.87 -17.01
N THR A 442 9.76 21.81 -16.73
CA THR A 442 9.17 22.69 -17.73
C THR A 442 9.46 24.14 -17.41
N ILE A 443 9.75 24.93 -18.44
CA ILE A 443 9.82 26.38 -18.39
C ILE A 443 8.71 26.92 -19.28
N ALA A 444 7.79 27.67 -18.70
CA ALA A 444 6.74 28.40 -19.40
C ALA A 444 7.09 29.89 -19.43
N ASP A 445 7.37 30.41 -20.63
CA ASP A 445 7.43 31.87 -20.87
C ASP A 445 6.02 32.27 -21.32
N THR A 446 5.25 32.88 -20.43
CA THR A 446 3.82 33.08 -20.69
C THR A 446 3.33 34.48 -20.41
N ARG A 447 2.38 34.97 -21.20
CA ARG A 447 1.68 36.25 -21.07
C ARG A 447 0.40 36.08 -20.27
N ILE A 448 0.29 36.84 -19.19
CA ILE A 448 -0.95 36.98 -18.43
C ILE A 448 -1.72 38.23 -18.92
N GLN A 449 -2.98 38.35 -18.52
CA GLN A 449 -3.75 39.59 -18.66
C GLN A 449 -2.91 40.79 -18.13
N GLU A 450 -2.90 41.92 -18.85
CA GLU A 450 -2.05 43.12 -18.65
C GLU A 450 -0.62 43.12 -19.26
N ASP A 451 -0.35 42.32 -20.30
CA ASP A 451 0.92 42.36 -21.09
C ASP A 451 2.21 42.08 -20.28
N ARG A 452 2.09 41.47 -19.10
CA ARG A 452 3.25 40.95 -18.35
C ARG A 452 3.57 39.53 -18.80
N THR A 453 4.85 39.25 -18.93
CA THR A 453 5.38 37.92 -19.28
C THR A 453 6.19 37.35 -18.12
N PRO A 454 5.58 36.70 -17.11
CA PRO A 454 6.36 35.90 -16.17
C PRO A 454 6.93 34.64 -16.82
N ILE A 455 8.05 34.21 -16.27
CA ILE A 455 8.60 32.89 -16.48
C ILE A 455 8.16 32.02 -15.30
N VAL A 456 7.49 30.91 -15.60
CA VAL A 456 7.11 29.90 -14.60
C VAL A 456 7.95 28.65 -14.85
N ILE A 457 8.63 28.16 -13.82
CA ILE A 457 9.44 26.96 -13.89
C ILE A 457 8.80 25.89 -13.00
N PHE A 458 8.48 24.75 -13.59
CA PHE A 458 8.03 23.55 -12.90
C PHE A 458 9.19 22.55 -12.86
N ARG A 459 9.47 22.00 -11.68
CA ARG A 459 10.44 20.90 -11.48
C ARG A 459 9.74 19.79 -10.72
N ASN A 460 9.40 18.71 -11.42
CA ASN A 460 8.70 17.57 -10.86
C ASN A 460 9.70 16.46 -10.59
N ASN A 461 9.75 15.95 -9.36
CA ASN A 461 10.63 14.86 -8.96
C ASN A 461 9.89 13.52 -8.75
N VAL A 462 8.57 13.50 -8.93
CA VAL A 462 7.70 12.35 -8.61
C VAL A 462 6.80 11.93 -9.77
N LYS A 463 7.15 12.35 -10.99
CA LYS A 463 6.38 12.07 -12.21
C LYS A 463 6.45 10.59 -12.58
N ARG A 464 7.66 10.03 -12.59
CA ARG A 464 7.91 8.62 -12.94
C ARG A 464 8.35 7.89 -11.68
N LEU A 465 7.57 6.91 -11.22
CA LEU A 465 7.88 6.10 -10.04
C LEU A 465 8.54 4.77 -10.44
N GLY A 466 9.19 4.14 -9.46
CA GLY A 466 9.73 2.79 -9.57
C GLY A 466 11.15 2.73 -10.13
N THR A 467 11.82 1.61 -9.91
CA THR A 467 13.23 1.44 -10.26
C THR A 467 13.48 1.36 -11.77
N ILE A 468 12.44 1.13 -12.58
CA ILE A 468 12.56 0.99 -14.03
C ILE A 468 12.61 2.36 -14.71
N ASN A 469 11.72 3.28 -14.32
CA ASN A 469 11.51 4.55 -15.01
C ASN A 469 11.80 5.78 -14.14
N GLY A 470 11.95 5.60 -12.82
CA GLY A 470 12.11 6.69 -11.87
C GLY A 470 13.54 7.21 -11.70
N GLY A 471 14.50 6.63 -12.43
CA GLY A 471 15.91 7.03 -12.40
C GLY A 471 16.58 6.70 -11.07
N LYS A 472 17.69 7.41 -10.80
CA LYS A 472 18.52 7.27 -9.59
C LYS A 472 17.74 7.07 -8.27
N HIS A 473 16.67 7.85 -8.08
CA HIS A 473 15.85 7.87 -6.84
C HIS A 473 14.55 7.08 -6.94
N ALA A 474 14.34 6.33 -8.04
CA ALA A 474 13.10 5.64 -8.36
C ALA A 474 11.83 6.53 -8.26
N GLY A 475 11.99 7.82 -8.59
CA GLY A 475 10.91 8.81 -8.57
C GLY A 475 10.40 9.22 -7.20
N GLN A 476 11.15 8.91 -6.14
CA GLN A 476 10.77 9.35 -4.82
C GLN A 476 11.15 10.84 -4.59
N PRO A 477 10.42 11.60 -3.75
CA PRO A 477 10.68 13.02 -3.50
C PRO A 477 12.10 13.37 -3.01
N LEU A 478 12.84 14.22 -3.75
CA LEU A 478 14.25 14.54 -3.45
C LEU A 478 14.50 14.95 -1.99
N ALA A 479 15.39 14.22 -1.31
CA ALA A 479 15.76 14.53 0.07
C ALA A 479 16.32 15.95 0.22
N GLY A 480 16.01 16.59 1.36
CA GLY A 480 16.59 17.89 1.69
C GLY A 480 18.12 17.85 1.86
N ASN A 481 18.75 19.01 1.71
CA ASN A 481 20.20 19.20 1.80
C ASN A 481 20.51 20.39 2.72
N PRO A 482 21.37 20.23 3.76
CA PRO A 482 22.13 19.04 4.14
C PRO A 482 21.38 18.07 5.05
N ILE A 483 20.19 18.44 5.52
CA ILE A 483 19.42 17.65 6.49
C ILE A 483 18.43 16.79 5.73
N ASN A 484 18.43 15.48 5.98
CA ASN A 484 17.29 14.62 5.62
C ASN A 484 16.21 14.85 6.69
N TRP A 485 15.13 15.54 6.32
CA TRP A 485 14.10 16.06 7.22
C TRP A 485 13.11 15.01 7.73
N CYS A 486 13.41 13.72 7.55
CA CYS A 486 12.52 12.57 7.86
C CYS A 486 12.15 12.43 9.33
N GLU A 487 12.68 13.32 10.16
CA GLU A 487 12.63 13.21 11.59
C GLU A 487 11.91 14.41 12.21
N LEU A 488 11.84 15.58 11.58
CA LEU A 488 10.99 16.65 12.10
C LEU A 488 9.52 16.38 11.72
N GLN A 489 8.59 16.66 12.63
CA GLN A 489 7.15 16.57 12.31
C GLN A 489 6.75 17.58 11.20
N GLU A 490 7.61 18.57 10.95
CA GLU A 490 7.34 19.73 10.10
C GLU A 490 8.67 20.22 9.49
N TYR A 491 8.69 20.64 8.22
CA TYR A 491 9.86 21.32 7.64
C TYR A 491 9.95 22.76 8.20
N GLY A 492 11.11 23.15 8.72
CA GLY A 492 11.32 24.51 9.24
C GLY A 492 12.24 24.65 10.46
N GLY A 493 12.69 23.55 11.07
CA GLY A 493 13.70 23.58 12.13
C GLY A 493 15.13 23.62 11.61
N GLY A 494 15.89 24.69 11.83
CA GLY A 494 17.31 24.71 11.47
C GLY A 494 18.13 23.54 12.06
N GLU A 495 19.37 23.35 11.59
CA GLU A 495 20.28 22.27 12.07
C GLU A 495 20.37 22.17 13.59
N GLN A 496 20.28 23.29 14.29
CA GLN A 496 20.28 23.35 15.76
C GLN A 496 19.02 22.75 16.39
N LEU A 497 17.84 22.95 15.80
CA LEU A 497 16.60 22.35 16.30
C LEU A 497 16.59 20.85 16.03
N ALA A 498 17.03 20.43 14.84
CA ALA A 498 17.24 19.03 14.49
C ALA A 498 18.21 18.38 15.50
N ALA A 499 19.36 19.00 15.76
CA ALA A 499 20.33 18.54 16.76
C ALA A 499 19.75 18.44 18.18
N ARG A 500 19.03 19.47 18.64
CA ARG A 500 18.40 19.49 19.98
C ARG A 500 17.34 18.41 20.16
N LEU A 501 16.58 18.12 19.10
CA LEU A 501 15.54 17.09 19.15
C LEU A 501 16.11 15.68 18.96
N GLY A 502 17.42 15.54 18.70
CA GLY A 502 18.04 14.26 18.34
C GLY A 502 17.54 13.74 17.01
N ARG A 503 17.26 14.64 16.06
CA ARG A 503 16.58 14.39 14.79
C ARG A 503 17.43 14.79 13.58
N GLY A 504 17.24 14.10 12.47
CA GLY A 504 18.03 14.17 11.23
C GLY A 504 19.42 13.54 11.39
N ARG A 505 20.13 13.33 10.27
CA ARG A 505 21.54 12.83 10.28
C ARG A 505 22.44 13.63 11.22
N VAL A 506 22.20 14.94 11.32
CA VAL A 506 22.95 15.88 12.18
C VAL A 506 22.65 15.68 13.67
N GLY A 507 21.39 15.41 14.04
CA GLY A 507 21.02 15.19 15.44
C GLY A 507 21.22 13.77 15.94
N THR A 508 21.17 12.77 15.06
CA THR A 508 21.41 11.37 15.42
C THR A 508 22.88 10.96 15.30
N GLY A 509 23.69 11.69 14.54
CA GLY A 509 25.07 11.32 14.22
C GLY A 509 25.18 9.96 13.49
N LEU A 510 24.15 9.59 12.71
CA LEU A 510 24.08 8.30 12.02
C LEU A 510 24.53 8.45 10.56
N VAL A 511 25.42 7.57 10.12
CA VAL A 511 25.87 7.47 8.73
C VAL A 511 25.33 6.16 8.15
N MET A 512 24.75 6.23 6.94
CA MET A 512 24.35 5.03 6.20
C MET A 512 25.63 4.36 5.68
N THR A 513 25.93 3.15 6.15
CA THR A 513 27.00 2.34 5.55
C THR A 513 26.53 1.82 4.20
N ASP A 514 27.44 1.77 3.22
CA ASP A 514 27.18 1.27 1.86
C ASP A 514 26.37 -0.03 1.91
N PRO A 515 25.15 -0.08 1.33
CA PRO A 515 24.30 -1.27 1.35
C PRO A 515 24.95 -2.47 0.64
N ASN A 516 25.97 -2.26 -0.20
CA ASN A 516 26.76 -3.31 -0.84
C ASN A 516 27.95 -3.78 0.00
N TYR A 517 28.18 -3.21 1.19
CA TYR A 517 29.24 -3.64 2.08
C TYR A 517 28.91 -5.03 2.66
N ILE A 518 29.47 -6.07 2.06
CA ILE A 518 29.41 -7.44 2.57
C ILE A 518 30.17 -7.48 3.89
N ALA A 519 29.46 -7.32 5.01
CA ALA A 519 30.02 -7.60 6.32
C ALA A 519 30.52 -9.05 6.35
N SER A 520 31.73 -9.26 6.88
CA SER A 520 32.29 -10.60 7.11
C SER A 520 31.27 -11.47 7.88
N ALA A 521 31.19 -12.76 7.54
CA ALA A 521 30.16 -13.74 7.93
C ALA A 521 29.83 -13.94 9.44
N ASN A 522 30.39 -13.13 10.35
CA ASN A 522 30.28 -13.27 11.80
C ASN A 522 29.44 -12.17 12.49
N VAL A 523 28.64 -11.37 11.77
CA VAL A 523 27.77 -10.36 12.41
C VAL A 523 26.36 -10.94 12.64
N PRO A 524 25.90 -11.08 13.90
CA PRO A 524 24.71 -11.85 14.26
C PRO A 524 23.37 -11.17 13.95
N ASN A 525 23.35 -9.92 13.47
CA ASN A 525 22.09 -9.24 13.16
C ASN A 525 22.23 -8.20 12.03
N PRO A 526 21.99 -8.59 10.76
CA PRO A 526 22.25 -7.72 9.60
C PRO A 526 21.24 -6.57 9.45
N VAL A 527 20.15 -6.52 10.23
CA VAL A 527 19.13 -5.46 10.18
C VAL A 527 19.58 -4.18 10.94
N THR A 528 20.40 -4.33 11.99
CA THR A 528 20.88 -3.19 12.81
C THR A 528 22.15 -2.52 12.28
N ASP A 529 22.82 -3.12 11.30
CA ASP A 529 24.15 -2.69 10.83
C ASP A 529 24.14 -1.72 9.64
N LEU A 530 22.97 -1.33 9.13
CA LEU A 530 22.86 -0.32 8.06
C LEU A 530 23.28 1.09 8.52
N PHE A 531 23.25 1.35 9.83
CA PHE A 531 23.57 2.66 10.40
C PHE A 531 24.53 2.51 11.57
N ARG A 532 25.66 3.19 11.43
CA ARG A 532 26.63 3.35 12.51
C ARG A 532 26.57 4.77 13.02
N ASN A 533 26.70 4.93 14.33
CA ASN A 533 26.96 6.25 14.89
C ASN A 533 28.34 6.76 14.42
N LEU A 534 28.66 8.02 14.69
CA LEU A 534 29.98 8.60 14.36
C LEU A 534 31.18 7.82 14.94
N THR A 535 30.95 6.96 15.94
CA THR A 535 31.97 6.09 16.54
C THR A 535 32.09 4.72 15.87
N GLY A 536 31.30 4.45 14.81
CA GLY A 536 31.33 3.18 14.08
C GLY A 536 30.56 2.04 14.75
N GLN A 537 29.87 2.28 15.85
CA GLN A 537 29.06 1.26 16.54
C GLN A 537 27.70 1.13 15.87
N ALA A 538 27.28 -0.11 15.62
CA ALA A 538 25.93 -0.42 15.19
C ALA A 538 24.95 -0.04 16.30
N THR A 539 23.95 0.76 15.97
CA THR A 539 22.94 1.21 16.93
C THR A 539 21.59 0.64 16.55
N GLN A 540 20.80 0.17 17.53
CA GLN A 540 19.40 -0.19 17.30
C GLN A 540 18.67 0.99 16.66
N GLN A 541 17.99 0.73 15.54
CA GLN A 541 17.36 1.75 14.73
C GLN A 541 16.27 2.47 15.53
N PRO A 542 16.33 3.80 15.67
CA PRO A 542 15.24 4.56 16.31
C PRO A 542 14.02 4.77 15.39
N ARG A 543 14.01 4.24 14.15
CA ARG A 543 13.14 4.71 13.05
C ARG A 543 12.07 3.69 12.64
N LYS A 544 10.89 4.19 12.23
CA LYS A 544 9.84 3.41 11.53
C LYS A 544 9.83 3.61 10.00
N SER A 545 10.46 4.67 9.48
CA SER A 545 10.59 4.98 8.05
C SER A 545 11.88 5.76 7.78
N PHE A 546 12.53 5.54 6.64
CA PHE A 546 13.76 6.24 6.23
C PHE A 546 13.51 7.42 5.28
N TYR A 547 12.28 7.59 4.77
CA TYR A 547 11.97 8.58 3.73
C TYR A 547 11.28 9.81 4.31
N SER A 548 11.78 11.00 3.97
CA SER A 548 11.33 12.28 4.54
C SER A 548 10.13 12.91 3.85
N GLY A 549 9.68 12.34 2.73
CA GLY A 549 8.71 13.03 1.90
C GLY A 549 9.28 14.35 1.40
N GLY A 550 10.51 14.31 0.87
CA GLY A 550 11.28 15.47 0.40
C GLY A 550 10.62 16.29 -0.72
N LEU A 551 11.41 16.98 -1.53
CA LEU A 551 10.88 17.85 -2.59
C LEU A 551 10.28 17.04 -3.74
N ALA A 552 8.95 16.99 -3.80
CA ALA A 552 8.22 16.38 -4.91
C ALA A 552 8.04 17.34 -6.09
N LEU A 553 7.72 18.60 -5.81
CA LEU A 553 7.42 19.59 -6.83
C LEU A 553 7.97 20.96 -6.41
N ASP A 554 8.78 21.58 -7.25
CA ASP A 554 9.20 22.97 -7.08
C ASP A 554 8.63 23.83 -8.20
N ILE A 555 7.96 24.92 -7.80
CA ILE A 555 7.37 25.91 -8.68
C ILE A 555 8.03 27.25 -8.40
N GLU A 556 8.65 27.82 -9.42
CA GLU A 556 9.30 29.12 -9.36
C GLU A 556 8.63 30.08 -10.33
N ILE A 557 8.23 31.25 -9.84
CA ILE A 557 7.62 32.31 -10.63
C ILE A 557 8.53 33.53 -10.58
N GLY A 558 8.98 33.99 -11.74
CA GLY A 558 10.02 35.01 -11.82
C GLY A 558 10.15 35.71 -13.15
N GLY A 559 10.89 36.82 -13.17
CA GLY A 559 11.33 37.48 -14.40
C GLY A 559 10.17 38.06 -15.20
N CYS A 560 9.60 39.18 -14.76
CA CYS A 560 8.77 39.99 -15.66
C CYS A 560 9.70 40.63 -16.69
N ARG A 561 9.76 40.10 -17.92
CA ARG A 561 10.26 40.92 -19.03
C ARG A 561 9.29 42.10 -19.19
N PRO A 562 9.77 43.35 -19.24
CA PRO A 562 8.91 44.47 -19.58
C PRO A 562 8.29 44.22 -20.96
N SER A 563 7.03 44.65 -21.17
CA SER A 563 6.34 44.44 -22.44
C SER A 563 7.19 44.97 -23.60
N THR A 564 7.09 44.35 -24.79
CA THR A 564 7.82 44.81 -25.98
C THR A 564 7.60 46.29 -26.25
N ALA A 565 6.39 46.82 -25.96
CA ALA A 565 6.10 48.24 -26.02
C ALA A 565 6.94 49.08 -25.05
N MET A 566 7.14 48.65 -23.80
CA MET A 566 8.03 49.36 -22.86
C MET A 566 9.51 49.22 -23.24
N LEU A 567 9.94 48.06 -23.74
CA LEU A 567 11.31 47.87 -24.24
C LEU A 567 11.59 48.76 -25.47
N ASP A 568 10.61 48.92 -26.36
CA ASP A 568 10.69 49.82 -27.50
C ASP A 568 10.70 51.29 -27.06
N LEU A 569 9.92 51.64 -26.03
CA LEU A 569 9.92 52.98 -25.44
C LEU A 569 11.24 53.31 -24.74
N GLU A 570 11.86 52.35 -24.05
CA GLU A 570 13.20 52.47 -23.48
C GLU A 570 14.29 52.56 -24.56
N ARG A 571 14.17 51.78 -25.64
CA ARG A 571 15.06 51.90 -26.81
C ARG A 571 14.92 53.26 -27.48
N GLN A 572 13.71 53.78 -27.65
CA GLN A 572 13.48 55.13 -28.17
C GLN A 572 14.04 56.22 -27.23
N LYS A 573 13.91 56.05 -25.91
CA LYS A 573 14.52 56.96 -24.92
C LYS A 573 16.05 56.91 -24.96
N LYS A 574 16.65 55.74 -25.18
CA LYS A 574 18.10 55.58 -25.35
C LYS A 574 18.62 56.11 -26.69
N MET A 575 17.82 56.08 -27.75
CA MET A 575 18.18 56.68 -29.06
C MET A 575 18.03 58.21 -29.10
N LYS A 576 17.32 58.81 -28.15
CA LYS A 576 17.15 60.27 -28.02
C LYS A 576 18.13 60.94 -27.05
N ARG A 577 18.99 60.16 -26.40
CA ARG A 577 20.16 60.65 -25.65
C ARG A 577 21.40 60.38 -26.49
#